data_AF-A0A8J6DZP5-F1
#
_entry.id   AF-A0A8J6DZP5-F1
#
_cell.length_a   1.000
_cell.length_b   1.000
_cell.length_c   1.000
_cell.angle_alpha   90.00
_cell.angle_beta   90.00
_cell.angle_gamma   90.00
#
_symmetry.space_group_name_H-M   'P 1'
#
loop_
_entity.id
_entity.type
_entity.pdbx_description
1 polymer ?
#
loop_
_entity_poly.entity_id
_entity_poly.type
_entity_poly.pdbx_seq_one_letter_code
_entity_poly.pdbx_strand_id
1 'polypeptide(L)'
;PAVRPPGLRRRCTGVRAPHGDRQPSGGGGRRSGAGGGGGGGGVGGPRVMAASVFCCLRCCRDGGTGHIPLKEMPAVQLDTQHMGTDVVIVKNGRRICGTGGCLASAPLHQNKSYFEFKIQSTGIWGIGVATQKVNLNQIPLGRDVHSLVMRNDGALYHNNEEKNRLPANNLPQEGDVVGITYDHVELNVYLNGKNMHCPASGIRGTVYPVVYVDDSAILDCQFSEFYHTPPPGFEKILFEQQIF
;
A
#
# COMPACT_ATOMS: atom_id res chain seq x y z
N PRO A 1 -23.32 23.58 52.98
CA PRO A 1 -22.07 24.36 53.16
C PRO A 1 -21.13 24.13 51.97
N ALA A 2 -21.35 24.95 50.93
CA ALA A 2 -20.55 25.01 49.73
C ALA A 2 -19.37 25.97 49.94
N VAL A 3 -18.20 25.66 49.40
CA VAL A 3 -17.22 26.68 48.96
C VAL A 3 -16.44 26.15 47.75
N ARG A 4 -16.82 26.62 46.55
CA ARG A 4 -15.91 26.85 45.41
C ARG A 4 -15.16 28.16 45.66
N PRO A 5 -13.98 28.38 45.03
CA PRO A 5 -13.91 29.42 43.98
C PRO A 5 -12.79 29.15 42.93
N PRO A 6 -12.45 30.09 42.03
CA PRO A 6 -13.29 30.71 41.00
C PRO A 6 -12.73 30.46 39.58
N GLY A 7 -13.57 30.63 38.56
CA GLY A 7 -13.17 30.54 37.15
C GLY A 7 -12.57 31.83 36.60
N LEU A 8 -11.83 31.71 35.49
CA LEU A 8 -11.57 32.84 34.58
C LEU A 8 -11.80 32.43 33.12
N ARG A 9 -12.96 32.89 32.63
CA ARG A 9 -13.27 33.54 31.34
C ARG A 9 -12.73 32.98 30.01
N ARG A 10 -13.71 32.55 29.21
CA ARG A 10 -13.72 32.49 27.74
C ARG A 10 -13.27 33.82 27.08
N ARG A 11 -12.59 33.72 25.94
CA ARG A 11 -12.78 34.63 24.80
C ARG A 11 -12.93 33.82 23.52
N CYS A 12 -14.17 33.76 23.05
CA CYS A 12 -14.50 33.56 21.64
C CYS A 12 -14.58 34.95 20.99
N THR A 13 -13.86 35.12 19.91
CA THR A 13 -14.01 36.17 18.88
C THR A 13 -13.77 35.41 17.57
N GLY A 14 -14.65 35.29 16.59
CA GLY A 14 -15.74 36.13 16.18
C GLY A 14 -15.40 36.75 14.82
N VAL A 15 -15.96 36.18 13.73
CA VAL A 15 -16.43 36.88 12.51
C VAL A 15 -15.29 37.42 11.58
N ARG A 16 -15.21 37.22 10.26
CA ARG A 16 -16.17 37.35 9.14
C ARG A 16 -15.54 36.83 7.83
N ALA A 17 -16.33 36.27 6.93
CA ALA A 17 -16.04 36.18 5.50
C ALA A 17 -16.35 37.51 4.78
N PRO A 18 -15.87 37.69 3.54
CA PRO A 18 -16.71 38.33 2.54
C PRO A 18 -16.79 37.56 1.21
N HIS A 19 -18.03 37.51 0.71
CA HIS A 19 -18.42 37.32 -0.69
C HIS A 19 -17.85 38.41 -1.60
N GLY A 20 -17.71 38.12 -2.89
CA GLY A 20 -17.62 39.16 -3.93
C GLY A 20 -17.31 38.66 -5.33
N ASP A 21 -18.36 38.42 -6.11
CA ASP A 21 -18.38 38.20 -7.56
C ASP A 21 -17.63 39.28 -8.37
N ARG A 22 -17.02 38.89 -9.50
CA ARG A 22 -17.26 39.49 -10.83
C ARG A 22 -16.31 38.96 -11.92
N GLN A 23 -16.88 38.19 -12.86
CA GLN A 23 -16.61 38.32 -14.30
C GLN A 23 -17.27 39.64 -14.81
N PRO A 24 -16.89 40.27 -15.95
CA PRO A 24 -16.94 39.61 -17.27
C PRO A 24 -15.99 40.12 -18.39
N SER A 25 -16.08 39.38 -19.50
CA SER A 25 -16.12 39.81 -20.92
C SER A 25 -14.91 40.46 -21.60
N GLY A 26 -14.53 39.86 -22.75
CA GLY A 26 -14.68 40.58 -24.03
C GLY A 26 -13.57 40.46 -25.06
N GLY A 27 -13.89 39.82 -26.20
CA GLY A 27 -13.36 40.11 -27.55
C GLY A 27 -11.99 39.50 -27.89
N GLY A 28 -11.73 38.95 -29.08
CA GLY A 28 -12.43 38.92 -30.35
C GLY A 28 -11.39 38.80 -31.49
N GLY A 29 -11.75 38.13 -32.60
CA GLY A 29 -11.00 38.16 -33.89
C GLY A 29 -10.44 36.80 -34.31
N ARG A 30 -11.15 35.97 -35.10
CA ARG A 30 -11.35 35.99 -36.57
C ARG A 30 -10.14 35.59 -37.45
N ARG A 31 -10.41 34.55 -38.25
CA ARG A 31 -10.00 34.26 -39.67
C ARG A 31 -8.61 33.62 -39.87
N SER A 32 -8.37 32.69 -40.80
CA SER A 32 -9.14 32.17 -41.95
C SER A 32 -8.37 31.03 -42.66
N GLY A 33 -9.11 30.12 -43.31
CA GLY A 33 -8.75 29.39 -44.55
C GLY A 33 -8.04 28.04 -44.37
N ALA A 34 -8.08 27.07 -45.31
CA ALA A 34 -8.88 26.78 -46.50
C ALA A 34 -8.39 25.42 -47.07
N GLY A 35 -9.24 24.67 -47.78
CA GLY A 35 -8.91 23.53 -48.67
C GLY A 35 -8.92 22.15 -47.98
N GLY A 36 -9.68 21.12 -48.36
CA GLY A 36 -10.11 20.62 -49.68
C GLY A 36 -9.14 19.51 -50.13
N GLY A 37 -9.49 18.29 -50.54
CA GLY A 37 -10.73 17.55 -50.75
C GLY A 37 -10.39 16.17 -51.41
N GLY A 38 -11.35 15.22 -51.41
CA GLY A 38 -11.44 14.03 -52.31
C GLY A 38 -10.54 12.81 -51.98
N GLY A 39 -10.95 11.54 -52.13
CA GLY A 39 -12.17 10.91 -52.64
C GLY A 39 -11.93 9.40 -52.93
N GLY A 40 -13.02 8.61 -53.04
CA GLY A 40 -13.10 7.24 -53.61
C GLY A 40 -12.70 6.09 -52.69
N GLY A 41 -13.51 5.07 -52.36
CA GLY A 41 -14.43 4.24 -53.16
C GLY A 41 -13.73 2.86 -53.41
N GLY A 42 -14.30 1.66 -53.26
CA GLY A 42 -15.62 1.15 -52.94
C GLY A 42 -15.59 -0.38 -52.71
N VAL A 43 -16.76 -0.88 -52.32
CA VAL A 43 -17.31 -2.23 -52.07
C VAL A 43 -16.92 -3.45 -52.94
N GLY A 44 -17.01 -4.65 -52.33
CA GLY A 44 -17.65 -5.85 -52.92
C GLY A 44 -16.86 -7.17 -52.97
N GLY A 45 -17.32 -8.24 -52.27
CA GLY A 45 -16.86 -9.66 -52.44
C GLY A 45 -17.50 -10.36 -53.66
N PRO A 46 -17.60 -11.72 -53.78
CA PRO A 46 -17.26 -12.83 -52.87
C PRO A 46 -16.48 -14.04 -53.48
N ARG A 47 -16.33 -15.10 -52.67
CA ARG A 47 -15.72 -16.46 -52.84
C ARG A 47 -16.08 -17.25 -54.11
N VAL A 48 -15.17 -18.15 -54.59
CA VAL A 48 -15.39 -19.58 -54.99
C VAL A 48 -14.04 -20.39 -55.05
N MET A 49 -14.12 -21.65 -54.59
CA MET A 49 -13.29 -22.90 -54.64
C MET A 49 -11.99 -23.06 -55.48
N ALA A 50 -11.04 -23.90 -54.99
CA ALA A 50 -10.85 -25.31 -55.44
C ALA A 50 -9.61 -26.06 -54.87
N ALA A 51 -9.85 -27.33 -54.51
CA ALA A 51 -9.02 -28.56 -54.60
C ALA A 51 -7.59 -28.63 -53.99
N SER A 52 -7.35 -29.46 -52.96
CA SER A 52 -7.05 -30.91 -52.98
C SER A 52 -5.56 -31.24 -53.19
N VAL A 53 -4.87 -31.75 -52.16
CA VAL A 53 -3.96 -32.91 -52.25
C VAL A 53 -3.78 -33.52 -50.84
N PHE A 54 -4.26 -34.75 -50.72
CA PHE A 54 -3.93 -35.75 -49.71
C PHE A 54 -2.42 -36.03 -49.69
N CYS A 55 -1.80 -36.11 -48.50
CA CYS A 55 -0.86 -37.21 -48.24
C CYS A 55 -0.67 -37.39 -46.73
N CYS A 56 -1.36 -38.39 -46.18
CA CYS A 56 -1.14 -38.89 -44.84
C CYS A 56 0.26 -39.50 -44.73
N LEU A 57 1.20 -38.80 -44.08
CA LEU A 57 2.40 -39.43 -43.52
C LEU A 57 2.33 -39.37 -42.00
N ARG A 58 1.78 -40.47 -41.47
CA ARG A 58 1.86 -40.90 -40.09
C ARG A 58 3.27 -41.46 -39.87
N CYS A 59 4.02 -40.86 -38.95
CA CYS A 59 4.87 -41.51 -37.94
C CYS A 59 6.09 -40.66 -37.56
N CYS A 60 6.38 -40.66 -36.25
CA CYS A 60 7.52 -40.05 -35.54
C CYS A 60 7.27 -38.56 -35.21
N ARG A 61 7.33 -38.07 -33.97
CA ARG A 61 7.92 -38.62 -32.75
C ARG A 61 7.50 -37.71 -31.60
N ASP A 62 7.26 -38.36 -30.47
CA ASP A 62 7.02 -37.77 -29.17
C ASP A 62 8.10 -36.74 -28.84
N GLY A 63 7.65 -35.54 -28.50
CA GLY A 63 8.46 -34.38 -28.23
C GLY A 63 7.65 -33.41 -27.39
N GLY A 64 7.02 -33.93 -26.34
CA GLY A 64 6.45 -33.13 -25.27
C GLY A 64 7.54 -32.21 -24.75
N THR A 65 7.51 -30.96 -25.17
CA THR A 65 8.24 -29.87 -24.55
C THR A 65 7.73 -29.81 -23.13
N GLY A 66 8.48 -30.42 -22.21
CA GLY A 66 8.29 -30.30 -20.78
C GLY A 66 8.57 -28.86 -20.37
N HIS A 67 7.67 -27.94 -20.73
CA HIS A 67 7.54 -26.69 -20.01
C HIS A 67 7.08 -27.10 -18.62
N ILE A 68 8.03 -27.18 -17.68
CA ILE A 68 7.71 -27.09 -16.27
C ILE A 68 6.91 -25.79 -16.16
N PRO A 69 5.61 -25.81 -15.83
CA PRO A 69 4.92 -24.59 -15.52
C PRO A 69 5.66 -24.04 -14.31
N LEU A 70 6.41 -22.95 -14.49
CA LEU A 70 6.93 -22.19 -13.36
C LEU A 70 5.70 -21.83 -12.54
N LYS A 71 5.50 -22.54 -11.43
CA LYS A 71 4.40 -22.29 -10.51
C LYS A 71 4.55 -20.81 -10.14
N GLU A 72 3.63 -19.99 -10.63
CA GLU A 72 3.62 -18.57 -10.32
C GLU A 72 3.63 -18.46 -8.80
N MET A 73 4.71 -17.88 -8.27
CA MET A 73 4.85 -17.75 -6.82
C MET A 73 3.71 -16.86 -6.35
N PRO A 74 2.95 -17.27 -5.32
CA PRO A 74 1.84 -16.46 -4.83
C PRO A 74 2.34 -15.07 -4.48
N ALA A 75 1.54 -14.04 -4.76
CA ALA A 75 1.86 -12.69 -4.35
C ALA A 75 1.75 -12.56 -2.82
N VAL A 76 2.67 -11.83 -2.21
CA VAL A 76 2.55 -11.48 -0.79
C VAL A 76 1.34 -10.56 -0.62
N GLN A 77 0.48 -10.86 0.35
CA GLN A 77 -0.75 -10.14 0.65
C GLN A 77 -1.04 -10.17 2.15
N LEU A 78 -2.08 -9.48 2.60
CA LEU A 78 -2.57 -9.57 3.98
C LEU A 78 -3.17 -10.96 4.23
N ASP A 79 -2.76 -11.61 5.33
CA ASP A 79 -3.11 -12.99 5.63
C ASP A 79 -4.39 -13.08 6.46
N THR A 80 -5.45 -13.58 5.81
CA THR A 80 -6.76 -13.83 6.44
C THR A 80 -6.73 -14.89 7.55
N GLN A 81 -5.68 -15.72 7.64
CA GLN A 81 -5.51 -16.67 8.74
C GLN A 81 -4.86 -16.03 9.97
N HIS A 82 -4.21 -14.87 9.79
CA HIS A 82 -3.50 -14.14 10.83
C HIS A 82 -3.98 -12.68 10.87
N MET A 83 -5.25 -12.50 11.24
CA MET A 83 -5.92 -11.21 11.39
C MET A 83 -6.73 -11.13 12.70
N GLY A 84 -6.95 -9.92 13.20
CA GLY A 84 -7.83 -9.65 14.34
C GLY A 84 -9.29 -10.00 14.05
N THR A 85 -10.06 -10.16 15.12
CA THR A 85 -11.45 -10.66 15.07
C THR A 85 -12.39 -9.75 14.29
N ASP A 86 -12.23 -8.43 14.43
CA ASP A 86 -13.08 -7.42 13.80
C ASP A 86 -12.38 -6.73 12.61
N VAL A 87 -11.34 -7.38 12.07
CA VAL A 87 -10.64 -6.90 10.87
C VAL A 87 -11.41 -7.35 9.62
N VAL A 88 -11.38 -6.51 8.59
CA VAL A 88 -11.98 -6.81 7.29
C VAL A 88 -10.92 -6.63 6.21
N ILE A 89 -10.67 -7.70 5.45
CA ILE A 89 -9.71 -7.72 4.35
C ILE A 89 -10.46 -7.80 3.01
N VAL A 90 -10.21 -6.84 2.12
CA VAL A 90 -10.83 -6.75 0.79
C VAL A 90 -9.80 -6.46 -0.30
N LYS A 91 -10.25 -6.27 -1.55
CA LYS A 91 -9.39 -6.01 -2.72
C LYS A 91 -8.29 -7.07 -2.91
N ASN A 92 -8.66 -8.35 -2.83
CA ASN A 92 -7.74 -9.47 -3.02
C ASN A 92 -6.55 -9.43 -2.05
N GLY A 93 -6.82 -9.30 -0.75
CA GLY A 93 -5.77 -9.27 0.27
C GLY A 93 -4.98 -7.97 0.35
N ARG A 94 -5.42 -6.89 -0.34
CA ARG A 94 -4.67 -5.63 -0.41
C ARG A 94 -5.19 -4.51 0.47
N ARG A 95 -6.42 -4.59 0.97
CA ARG A 95 -7.04 -3.52 1.76
C ARG A 95 -7.44 -4.06 3.12
N ILE A 96 -7.12 -3.30 4.17
CA ILE A 96 -7.56 -3.55 5.53
C ILE A 96 -8.45 -2.40 6.04
N CYS A 97 -9.53 -2.75 6.72
CA CYS A 97 -10.40 -1.86 7.50
C CYS A 97 -10.99 -2.62 8.70
N GLY A 98 -11.82 -1.96 9.52
CA GLY A 98 -12.38 -2.53 10.76
C GLY A 98 -11.54 -2.17 11.99
N THR A 99 -11.45 -3.09 12.95
CA THR A 99 -10.69 -2.92 14.20
C THR A 99 -9.80 -4.13 14.45
N GLY A 100 -8.49 -3.92 14.48
CA GLY A 100 -7.48 -4.95 14.74
C GLY A 100 -6.28 -4.89 13.80
N GLY A 101 -5.38 -5.86 13.94
CA GLY A 101 -4.17 -6.04 13.15
C GLY A 101 -4.23 -7.19 12.17
N CYS A 102 -3.34 -7.21 11.18
CA CYS A 102 -3.14 -8.32 10.26
C CYS A 102 -1.67 -8.44 9.90
N LEU A 103 -1.16 -9.68 9.85
CA LEU A 103 0.17 -10.00 9.33
C LEU A 103 0.11 -10.19 7.81
N ALA A 104 1.22 -9.94 7.12
CA ALA A 104 1.35 -10.40 5.74
C ALA A 104 1.56 -11.92 5.65
N SER A 105 1.28 -12.50 4.50
CA SER A 105 1.36 -13.93 4.22
C SER A 105 2.78 -14.50 4.14
N ALA A 106 3.81 -13.64 4.12
CA ALA A 106 5.22 -14.05 4.01
C ALA A 106 6.08 -13.41 5.11
N PRO A 107 6.96 -14.19 5.77
CA PRO A 107 7.93 -13.65 6.71
C PRO A 107 9.05 -12.87 6.00
N LEU A 108 9.75 -12.03 6.75
CA LEU A 108 10.92 -11.28 6.27
C LEU A 108 12.19 -12.14 6.41
N HIS A 109 12.33 -13.22 5.65
CA HIS A 109 13.54 -14.07 5.73
C HIS A 109 14.76 -13.53 4.96
N GLN A 110 14.53 -12.62 4.01
CA GLN A 110 15.60 -11.96 3.27
C GLN A 110 16.32 -10.89 4.10
N ASN A 111 17.56 -10.58 3.73
CA ASN A 111 18.40 -9.63 4.46
C ASN A 111 17.84 -8.21 4.49
N LYS A 112 17.14 -7.78 3.43
CA LYS A 112 16.64 -6.42 3.26
C LYS A 112 15.28 -6.43 2.57
N SER A 113 14.25 -5.97 3.26
CA SER A 113 12.87 -5.99 2.79
C SER A 113 12.27 -4.60 2.72
N TYR A 114 11.49 -4.34 1.68
CA TYR A 114 10.71 -3.12 1.49
C TYR A 114 9.24 -3.45 1.24
N PHE A 115 8.35 -2.69 1.88
CA PHE A 115 6.92 -2.73 1.66
C PHE A 115 6.27 -1.38 1.93
N GLU A 116 5.11 -1.14 1.33
CA GLU A 116 4.40 0.13 1.44
C GLU A 116 2.94 -0.07 1.87
N PHE A 117 2.42 0.96 2.51
CA PHE A 117 0.99 1.12 2.74
C PHE A 117 0.55 2.52 2.36
N LYS A 118 -0.52 2.61 1.57
CA LYS A 118 -1.21 3.86 1.26
C LYS A 118 -2.34 4.09 2.25
N ILE A 119 -2.36 5.27 2.86
CA ILE A 119 -3.41 5.69 3.79
C ILE A 119 -4.61 6.16 2.96
N GLN A 120 -5.65 5.34 2.87
CA GLN A 120 -6.85 5.66 2.09
C GLN A 120 -7.85 6.49 2.90
N SER A 121 -7.94 6.23 4.20
CA SER A 121 -8.64 7.06 5.16
C SER A 121 -7.92 6.98 6.49
N THR A 122 -7.66 8.14 7.10
CA THR A 122 -6.98 8.18 8.41
C THR A 122 -7.93 7.83 9.55
N GLY A 123 -7.36 7.64 10.74
CA GLY A 123 -8.02 7.16 11.96
C GLY A 123 -6.94 6.68 12.91
N ILE A 124 -7.18 5.57 13.60
CA ILE A 124 -6.15 4.90 14.39
C ILE A 124 -5.52 3.79 13.54
N TRP A 125 -4.22 3.86 13.32
CA TRP A 125 -3.52 2.85 12.54
C TRP A 125 -2.04 2.80 12.89
N GLY A 126 -1.36 1.76 12.44
CA GLY A 126 0.09 1.68 12.51
C GLY A 126 0.64 0.55 11.65
N ILE A 127 1.90 0.70 11.25
CA ILE A 127 2.57 -0.16 10.28
C ILE A 127 3.95 -0.52 10.84
N GLY A 128 4.38 -1.77 10.66
CA GLY A 128 5.75 -2.15 10.98
C GLY A 128 5.96 -3.65 10.84
N VAL A 129 6.62 -4.24 11.85
CA VAL A 129 6.90 -5.68 11.88
C VAL A 129 6.43 -6.32 13.19
N ALA A 130 6.00 -7.58 13.12
CA ALA A 130 5.63 -8.36 14.28
C ALA A 130 5.94 -9.85 14.11
N THR A 131 6.11 -10.54 15.23
CA THR A 131 6.16 -12.01 15.27
C THR A 131 4.74 -12.60 15.25
N GLN A 132 4.59 -13.87 14.89
CA GLN A 132 3.29 -14.56 14.95
C GLN A 132 2.66 -14.63 16.35
N LYS A 133 3.42 -14.31 17.42
CA LYS A 133 2.93 -14.28 18.80
C LYS A 133 2.19 -12.98 19.17
N VAL A 134 2.16 -11.99 18.27
CA VAL A 134 1.51 -10.70 18.53
C VAL A 134 0.00 -10.88 18.75
N ASN A 135 -0.56 -10.14 19.70
CA ASN A 135 -2.01 -10.08 19.86
C ASN A 135 -2.62 -9.08 18.86
N LEU A 136 -3.19 -9.59 17.77
CA LEU A 136 -3.77 -8.76 16.70
C LEU A 136 -5.07 -8.02 17.09
N ASN A 137 -5.67 -8.32 18.24
CA ASN A 137 -6.81 -7.57 18.76
C ASN A 137 -6.39 -6.40 19.67
N GLN A 138 -5.10 -6.29 20.01
CA GLN A 138 -4.59 -5.21 20.85
C GLN A 138 -4.27 -3.97 20.01
N ILE A 139 -5.11 -2.95 20.12
CA ILE A 139 -4.85 -1.64 19.50
C ILE A 139 -4.49 -0.61 20.58
N PRO A 140 -3.43 0.20 20.40
CA PRO A 140 -2.43 0.12 19.33
C PRO A 140 -1.41 -1.02 19.57
N LEU A 141 -0.77 -1.49 18.49
CA LEU A 141 0.39 -2.39 18.56
C LEU A 141 1.65 -1.65 19.10
N GLY A 142 2.75 -2.40 19.27
CA GLY A 142 4.00 -1.89 19.85
C GLY A 142 3.98 -1.80 21.38
N ARG A 143 2.98 -2.40 22.04
CA ARG A 143 2.82 -2.44 23.51
C ARG A 143 3.52 -3.63 24.15
N ASP A 144 3.99 -4.58 23.36
CA ASP A 144 4.66 -5.80 23.79
C ASP A 144 5.97 -6.02 23.02
N VAL A 145 6.67 -7.10 23.36
CA VAL A 145 7.93 -7.49 22.69
C VAL A 145 7.70 -8.13 21.31
N HIS A 146 6.44 -8.36 20.92
CA HIS A 146 6.10 -9.10 19.71
C HIS A 146 5.86 -8.19 18.51
N SER A 147 5.86 -6.87 18.70
CA SER A 147 5.60 -5.89 17.66
C SER A 147 6.50 -4.67 17.77
N LEU A 148 6.91 -4.14 16.61
CA LEU A 148 7.57 -2.84 16.43
C LEU A 148 6.84 -2.11 15.31
N VAL A 149 6.20 -0.99 15.63
CA VAL A 149 5.32 -0.29 14.69
C VAL A 149 5.50 1.22 14.77
N MET A 150 5.39 1.89 13.63
CA MET A 150 5.10 3.31 13.54
C MET A 150 3.58 3.50 13.64
N ARG A 151 3.13 4.33 14.58
CA ARG A 151 1.72 4.68 14.77
C ARG A 151 1.32 5.88 13.91
N ASN A 152 0.03 6.14 13.81
CA ASN A 152 -0.54 7.26 13.05
C ASN A 152 -0.06 8.65 13.50
N ASP A 153 0.41 8.80 14.74
CA ASP A 153 1.01 10.04 15.26
C ASP A 153 2.52 10.16 14.94
N GLY A 154 3.05 9.25 14.13
CA GLY A 154 4.44 9.19 13.69
C GLY A 154 5.42 8.64 14.72
N ALA A 155 4.96 8.17 15.88
CA ALA A 155 5.82 7.56 16.88
C ALA A 155 6.09 6.09 16.59
N LEU A 156 7.34 5.66 16.76
CA LEU A 156 7.74 4.26 16.66
C LEU A 156 7.73 3.64 18.07
N TYR A 157 6.96 2.57 18.25
CA TYR A 157 6.77 1.91 19.54
C TYR A 157 7.17 0.43 19.49
N HIS A 158 7.86 -0.01 20.53
CA HIS A 158 8.14 -1.41 20.81
C HIS A 158 8.23 -1.63 22.32
N ASN A 159 7.63 -2.72 22.83
CA ASN A 159 7.59 -3.02 24.25
C ASN A 159 7.03 -1.86 25.12
N ASN A 160 6.01 -1.17 24.58
CA ASN A 160 5.38 0.00 25.19
C ASN A 160 6.32 1.20 25.43
N GLU A 161 7.47 1.23 24.75
CA GLU A 161 8.43 2.33 24.79
C GLU A 161 8.50 3.01 23.42
N GLU A 162 8.49 4.34 23.44
CA GLU A 162 8.77 5.14 22.25
C GLU A 162 10.26 5.03 21.90
N LYS A 163 10.54 4.45 20.73
CA LYS A 163 11.91 4.25 20.25
C LYS A 163 12.41 5.43 19.43
N ASN A 164 11.52 6.04 18.66
CA ASN A 164 11.80 7.20 17.83
C ASN A 164 10.48 7.88 17.43
N ARG A 165 10.55 9.06 16.80
CA ARG A 165 9.37 9.79 16.33
C ARG A 165 9.67 10.59 15.08
N LEU A 166 8.74 10.55 14.12
CA LEU A 166 8.77 11.41 12.94
C LEU A 166 8.75 12.89 13.34
N PRO A 167 9.47 13.77 12.62
CA PRO A 167 9.36 15.21 12.83
C PRO A 167 7.91 15.69 12.69
N ALA A 168 7.45 16.59 13.55
CA ALA A 168 6.05 17.04 13.61
C ALA A 168 5.52 17.67 12.30
N ASN A 169 6.42 18.16 11.44
CA ASN A 169 6.08 18.69 10.11
C ASN A 169 5.90 17.62 9.02
N ASN A 170 6.14 16.35 9.34
CA ASN A 170 6.02 15.21 8.43
C ASN A 170 5.13 14.11 9.02
N LEU A 171 4.04 14.50 9.68
CA LEU A 171 3.03 13.55 10.14
C LEU A 171 2.25 12.99 8.94
N PRO A 172 2.15 11.66 8.79
CA PRO A 172 1.43 11.06 7.67
C PRO A 172 -0.04 11.49 7.61
N GLN A 173 -0.51 11.82 6.42
CA GLN A 173 -1.89 12.26 6.14
C GLN A 173 -2.62 11.26 5.23
N GLU A 174 -3.94 11.44 5.12
CA GLU A 174 -4.72 10.72 4.12
C GLU A 174 -4.19 10.99 2.70
N GLY A 175 -4.04 9.93 1.93
CA GLY A 175 -3.45 9.95 0.59
C GLY A 175 -1.96 9.63 0.54
N ASP A 176 -1.24 9.78 1.65
CA ASP A 176 0.19 9.50 1.72
C ASP A 176 0.51 8.00 1.61
N VAL A 177 1.73 7.72 1.15
CA VAL A 177 2.31 6.39 1.10
C VAL A 177 3.43 6.29 2.13
N VAL A 178 3.26 5.37 3.07
CA VAL A 178 4.27 5.03 4.07
C VAL A 178 5.04 3.81 3.58
N GLY A 179 6.33 3.98 3.33
CA GLY A 179 7.26 2.91 3.01
C GLY A 179 8.04 2.46 4.25
N ILE A 180 8.23 1.17 4.41
CA ILE A 180 9.00 0.57 5.50
C ILE A 180 10.14 -0.23 4.91
N THR A 181 11.35 0.02 5.42
CA THR A 181 12.51 -0.84 5.21
C THR A 181 12.82 -1.60 6.50
N TYR A 182 13.18 -2.87 6.36
CA TYR A 182 13.63 -3.70 7.48
C TYR A 182 14.78 -4.60 7.06
N ASP A 183 15.87 -4.62 7.83
CA ASP A 183 17.08 -5.40 7.54
C ASP A 183 17.56 -6.28 8.70
N HIS A 184 16.68 -6.57 9.66
CA HIS A 184 16.96 -7.27 10.94
C HIS A 184 17.83 -6.50 11.94
N VAL A 185 18.54 -5.45 11.52
CA VAL A 185 19.24 -4.54 12.43
C VAL A 185 18.29 -3.42 12.85
N GLU A 186 17.61 -2.81 11.88
CA GLU A 186 16.67 -1.72 12.13
C GLU A 186 15.45 -1.73 11.20
N LEU A 187 14.40 -1.07 11.68
CA LEU A 187 13.27 -0.62 10.91
C LEU A 187 13.46 0.87 10.61
N ASN A 188 13.22 1.29 9.37
CA ASN A 188 13.23 2.72 9.02
C ASN A 188 12.02 3.09 8.16
N VAL A 189 11.60 4.36 8.28
CA VAL A 189 10.36 4.88 7.72
C VAL A 189 10.63 5.83 6.55
N TYR A 190 9.84 5.67 5.50
CA TYR A 190 9.79 6.56 4.34
C TYR A 190 8.37 7.12 4.22
N LEU A 191 8.25 8.41 3.92
CA LEU A 191 6.98 9.05 3.62
C LEU A 191 7.03 9.61 2.20
N ASN A 192 6.13 9.14 1.34
CA ASN A 192 6.07 9.50 -0.08
C ASN A 192 7.44 9.34 -0.79
N GLY A 193 8.14 8.24 -0.49
CA GLY A 193 9.47 7.92 -1.03
C GLY A 193 10.64 8.68 -0.39
N LYS A 194 10.40 9.63 0.52
CA LYS A 194 11.45 10.36 1.23
C LYS A 194 11.80 9.64 2.53
N ASN A 195 13.10 9.40 2.75
CA ASN A 195 13.59 8.84 4.01
C ASN A 195 13.34 9.83 5.16
N MET A 196 12.72 9.36 6.23
CA MET A 196 12.43 10.17 7.41
C MET A 196 13.56 10.21 8.43
N HIS A 197 14.62 9.42 8.22
CA HIS A 197 15.78 9.29 9.10
C HIS A 197 15.38 9.03 10.55
N CYS A 198 14.39 8.15 10.72
CA CYS A 198 13.77 7.83 12.00
C CYS A 198 13.83 6.31 12.25
N PRO A 199 15.05 5.74 12.40
CA PRO A 199 15.20 4.31 12.59
C PRO A 199 14.79 3.88 14.00
N ALA A 200 14.38 2.63 14.13
CA ALA A 200 14.21 1.92 15.40
C ALA A 200 14.87 0.55 15.32
N SER A 201 15.54 0.12 16.40
CA SER A 201 16.20 -1.20 16.45
C SER A 201 15.21 -2.33 16.20
N GLY A 202 15.62 -3.31 15.39
CA GLY A 202 14.82 -4.46 15.04
C GLY A 202 14.47 -5.35 16.24
N ILE A 203 13.48 -6.22 16.04
CA ILE A 203 13.01 -7.16 17.06
C ILE A 203 13.46 -8.59 16.75
N ARG A 204 13.52 -9.43 17.77
CA ARG A 204 14.00 -10.82 17.65
C ARG A 204 12.92 -11.77 17.15
N GLY A 205 13.36 -12.82 16.46
CA GLY A 205 12.51 -13.91 15.97
C GLY A 205 12.09 -13.73 14.51
N THR A 206 11.35 -14.71 13.99
CA THR A 206 10.76 -14.60 12.64
C THR A 206 9.67 -13.54 12.65
N VAL A 207 9.87 -12.49 11.86
CA VAL A 207 8.96 -11.35 11.76
C VAL A 207 8.26 -11.29 10.42
N TYR A 208 7.09 -10.68 10.42
CA TYR A 208 6.22 -10.44 9.28
C TYR A 208 5.89 -8.95 9.24
N PRO A 209 5.65 -8.37 8.06
CA PRO A 209 4.97 -7.09 7.98
C PRO A 209 3.65 -7.17 8.75
N VAL A 210 3.37 -6.13 9.54
CA VAL A 210 2.12 -6.00 10.27
C VAL A 210 1.52 -4.62 10.01
N VAL A 211 0.20 -4.59 9.93
CA VAL A 211 -0.60 -3.36 9.91
C VAL A 211 -1.73 -3.51 10.91
N TYR A 212 -2.12 -2.43 11.57
CA TYR A 212 -3.36 -2.38 12.33
C TYR A 212 -4.18 -1.15 11.98
N VAL A 213 -5.50 -1.27 12.15
CA VAL A 213 -6.49 -0.22 11.92
C VAL A 213 -7.54 -0.23 13.02
N ASP A 214 -8.09 0.93 13.30
CA ASP A 214 -9.25 1.19 14.16
C ASP A 214 -9.78 2.61 13.85
N ASP A 215 -10.91 2.99 14.43
CA ASP A 215 -11.55 4.30 14.23
C ASP A 215 -11.71 4.66 12.74
N SER A 216 -12.30 3.74 11.98
CA SER A 216 -12.59 3.87 10.54
C SER A 216 -11.38 3.99 9.62
N ALA A 217 -10.15 3.76 10.10
CA ALA A 217 -8.96 3.79 9.25
C ALA A 217 -9.01 2.72 8.14
N ILE A 218 -8.54 3.11 6.95
CA ILE A 218 -8.47 2.23 5.78
C ILE A 218 -7.08 2.35 5.15
N LEU A 219 -6.36 1.24 5.06
CA LEU A 219 -5.03 1.18 4.47
C LEU A 219 -4.99 0.16 3.33
N ASP A 220 -4.27 0.50 2.25
CA ASP A 220 -3.97 -0.41 1.14
C ASP A 220 -2.49 -0.80 1.16
N CYS A 221 -2.15 -2.08 1.06
CA CYS A 221 -0.77 -2.55 1.03
C CYS A 221 -0.23 -2.71 -0.41
N GLN A 222 1.08 -2.51 -0.53
CA GLN A 222 1.88 -2.78 -1.71
C GLN A 222 3.11 -3.57 -1.28
N PHE A 223 3.17 -4.84 -1.67
CA PHE A 223 4.31 -5.72 -1.39
C PHE A 223 5.19 -5.99 -2.61
N SER A 224 4.82 -5.49 -3.80
CA SER A 224 5.52 -5.75 -5.06
C SER A 224 5.42 -4.57 -6.05
N GLU A 225 4.20 -4.11 -6.33
CA GLU A 225 3.91 -2.95 -7.19
C GLU A 225 3.91 -1.66 -6.36
N PHE A 226 5.11 -1.16 -6.06
CA PHE A 226 5.31 0.02 -5.21
C PHE A 226 4.97 1.33 -5.93
N TYR A 227 4.47 2.30 -5.17
CA TYR A 227 4.32 3.69 -5.62
C TYR A 227 5.67 4.41 -5.73
N HIS A 228 6.62 4.05 -4.85
CA HIS A 228 7.96 4.60 -4.85
C HIS A 228 9.00 3.51 -5.06
N THR A 229 10.07 3.84 -5.79
CA THR A 229 11.18 2.90 -5.99
C THR A 229 11.77 2.50 -4.64
N PRO A 230 11.95 1.19 -4.37
CA PRO A 230 12.58 0.73 -3.15
C PRO A 230 13.96 1.39 -2.93
N PRO A 231 14.32 1.73 -1.68
CA PRO A 231 15.64 2.26 -1.38
C PRO A 231 16.77 1.30 -1.82
N PRO A 232 17.96 1.81 -2.17
CA PRO A 232 19.04 0.97 -2.69
C PRO A 232 19.38 -0.23 -1.79
N GLY A 233 19.39 -1.42 -2.38
CA GLY A 233 19.67 -2.68 -1.68
C GLY A 233 18.48 -3.28 -0.92
N PHE A 234 17.32 -2.62 -0.90
CA PHE A 234 16.07 -3.18 -0.41
C PHE A 234 15.19 -3.64 -1.56
N GLU A 235 14.53 -4.77 -1.38
CA GLU A 235 13.69 -5.40 -2.40
C GLU A 235 12.33 -5.80 -1.84
N LYS A 236 11.40 -6.11 -2.73
CA LYS A 236 10.11 -6.71 -2.35
C LYS A 236 10.30 -8.00 -1.56
N ILE A 237 9.32 -8.34 -0.75
CA ILE A 237 9.31 -9.57 0.04
C ILE A 237 9.14 -10.77 -0.91
N LEU A 238 10.02 -11.75 -0.80
CA LEU A 238 9.97 -13.00 -1.55
C LEU A 238 9.51 -14.13 -0.63
N PHE A 239 8.65 -15.02 -1.15
CA PHE A 239 8.46 -16.33 -0.51
C PHE A 239 9.75 -17.14 -0.65
N GLU A 240 10.09 -17.96 0.35
CA GLU A 240 11.15 -18.95 0.17
C GLU A 240 10.78 -19.92 -0.95
N GLN A 241 11.65 -20.04 -1.94
CA GLN A 241 11.57 -21.15 -2.88
C GLN A 241 12.06 -22.40 -2.15
N GLN A 242 11.17 -23.37 -1.92
CA GLN A 242 11.59 -24.71 -1.56
C GLN A 242 12.29 -25.31 -2.79
N ILE A 243 13.62 -25.26 -2.78
CA ILE A 243 14.46 -26.08 -3.65
C ILE A 243 14.36 -27.53 -3.13
N PHE A 244 13.62 -28.37 -3.85
CA PHE A 244 13.60 -29.82 -3.63
C PHE A 244 14.76 -30.48 -4.37
#